data_AF-A0A608R4Z7-F1
#
_entry.id   AF-A0A608R4Z7-F1
#
_cell.length_a   1.000
_cell.length_b   1.000
_cell.length_c   1.000
_cell.angle_alpha   90.00
_cell.angle_beta   90.00
_cell.angle_gamma   90.00
#
_symmetry.space_group_name_H-M   'P 1'
#
loop_
_entity.id
_entity.type
_entity.pdbx_description
1 polymer ?
#
loop_
_entity_poly.entity_id
_entity_poly.type
_entity_poly.pdbx_seq_one_letter_code
_entity_poly.pdbx_strand_id
1 'polypeptide(L)' 'MIGSTWNKWDLHIHSPLTHVNNNYQPKDIDLYVDAVIKNNLKLIAVTNYWFLAKDELETIRKKFSEKEYA' A
#
# COMPACT_ATOMS: atom_id res chain seq x y z
N MET A 1 -20.76 -18.05 -15.47
CA MET A 1 -19.28 -18.07 -15.42
C MET A 1 -18.83 -16.63 -15.41
N ILE A 2 -18.17 -16.18 -14.34
CA ILE A 2 -17.57 -14.84 -14.34
C ILE A 2 -16.26 -14.99 -15.12
N GLY A 3 -16.13 -14.28 -16.24
CA GLY A 3 -14.90 -14.26 -17.03
C GLY A 3 -13.79 -13.46 -16.34
N SER A 4 -12.77 -13.05 -17.09
CA SER A 4 -11.73 -12.14 -16.57
C SER A 4 -12.35 -10.82 -16.10
N THR A 5 -11.85 -10.29 -14.98
CA THR A 5 -12.20 -8.97 -14.47
C THR A 5 -11.08 -7.99 -14.74
N TRP A 6 -11.42 -6.78 -15.17
CA TRP A 6 -10.46 -5.70 -15.28
C TRP A 6 -10.29 -5.02 -13.92
N ASN A 7 -9.05 -4.88 -13.48
CA ASN A 7 -8.70 -4.25 -12.21
C ASN A 7 -7.48 -3.33 -12.41
N LYS A 8 -7.42 -2.25 -11.63
CA LYS A 8 -6.28 -1.33 -11.63
C LYS A 8 -5.28 -1.78 -10.57
N TRP A 9 -4.00 -1.87 -10.92
CA TRP A 9 -2.92 -2.30 -10.04
C TRP A 9 -1.73 -1.35 -10.13
N ASP A 10 -0.93 -1.31 -9.08
CA ASP A 10 0.38 -0.65 -9.11
C ASP A 10 1.43 -1.55 -8.44
N LEU A 11 2.43 -1.97 -9.20
CA LEU A 11 3.40 -2.97 -8.76
C LEU A 11 4.72 -2.36 -8.27
N HIS A 12 4.80 -1.03 -8.16
CA HIS A 12 6.00 -0.36 -7.70
C HIS A 12 5.66 0.87 -6.84
N ILE A 13 5.26 0.62 -5.59
CA ILE A 13 5.00 1.67 -4.62
C ILE A 13 5.95 1.55 -3.43
N HIS A 14 6.49 2.67 -2.97
CA HIS A 14 7.21 2.77 -1.69
C HIS A 14 6.22 3.12 -0.58
N SER A 15 6.34 2.47 0.57
CA SER A 15 5.51 2.80 1.72
C SER A 15 6.08 3.96 2.55
N PRO A 16 5.33 4.49 3.53
CA PRO A 16 5.83 5.45 4.52
C PRO A 16 6.96 4.92 5.40
N LEU A 17 7.28 3.62 5.36
CA LEU A 17 8.39 3.00 6.08
C LEU A 17 9.65 2.80 5.21
N THR A 18 9.63 3.24 3.94
CA THR A 18 10.80 3.17 3.06
C THR A 18 12.03 3.85 3.69
N HIS A 19 13.20 3.23 3.50
CA HIS A 19 14.39 3.56 4.29
C HIS A 19 15.04 4.88 3.87
N VAL A 20 15.07 5.18 2.57
CA VAL A 20 15.68 6.40 2.01
C VAL A 20 14.71 7.11 1.08
N ASN A 21 14.97 8.38 0.79
CA ASN A 21 14.10 9.22 -0.05
C ASN A 21 12.62 9.21 0.41
N ASN A 22 12.42 9.14 1.73
CA ASN A 22 11.09 9.00 2.32
C ASN A 22 10.44 10.38 2.47
N ASN A 23 9.53 10.68 1.54
CA ASN A 23 8.78 11.93 1.50
C ASN A 23 7.44 11.88 2.25
N TYR A 24 7.18 10.80 3.00
CA TYR A 24 6.04 10.72 3.91
C TYR A 24 6.44 11.33 5.26
N GLN A 25 6.23 12.64 5.41
CA GLN A 25 6.46 13.36 6.67
C GLN A 25 5.16 14.03 7.14
N PRO A 26 4.54 13.55 8.24
CA PRO A 26 4.93 12.39 9.04
C PRO A 26 4.75 11.05 8.29
N LYS A 27 5.34 9.96 8.82
CA LYS A 27 5.20 8.58 8.30
C LYS A 27 3.77 8.07 8.47
N ASP A 28 2.87 8.57 7.64
CA ASP A 28 1.43 8.41 7.78
C ASP A 28 0.91 7.22 6.94
N ILE A 29 0.70 6.09 7.63
CA ILE A 29 0.13 4.88 7.02
C ILE A 29 -1.35 5.08 6.66
N ASP A 30 -2.09 5.91 7.40
CA ASP A 30 -3.49 6.22 7.09
C ASP A 30 -3.59 6.91 5.73
N LEU A 31 -2.81 7.97 5.53
CA LEU A 31 -2.78 8.72 4.27
C LEU A 31 -2.34 7.84 3.09
N TYR A 32 -1.36 6.97 3.31
CA TYR A 32 -0.91 6.01 2.31
C TYR A 32 -2.03 5.06 1.87
N VAL A 33 -2.71 4.43 2.83
CA VAL A 33 -3.82 3.52 2.55
C VAL A 33 -4.99 4.26 1.89
N ASP A 34 -5.34 5.45 2.38
CA ASP A 34 -6.42 6.26 1.81
C ASP A 34 -6.14 6.66 0.36
N ALA A 35 -4.88 6.96 0.02
CA ALA A 35 -4.49 7.23 -1.35
C ALA A 35 -4.66 6.01 -2.26
N VAL A 36 -4.33 4.80 -1.79
CA VAL A 36 -4.54 3.55 -2.56
C VAL A 36 -6.02 3.30 -2.79
N ILE A 37 -6.85 3.42 -1.74
CA ILE A 37 -8.31 3.25 -1.81
C ILE A 37 -8.93 4.26 -2.77
N LYS A 38 -8.59 5.55 -2.61
CA LYS A 38 -9.07 6.65 -3.47
C LYS A 38 -8.73 6.42 -4.95
N ASN A 39 -7.59 5.79 -5.23
CA ASN A 39 -7.16 5.48 -6.59
C ASN A 39 -7.73 4.17 -7.16
N ASN A 40 -8.55 3.46 -6.37
CA ASN A 40 -9.19 2.19 -6.72
C ASN A 40 -8.18 1.11 -7.19
N LEU A 41 -7.05 1.01 -6.49
CA LEU A 41 -6.04 -0.02 -6.78
C LEU A 41 -6.39 -1.32 -6.05
N LYS A 42 -6.74 -2.36 -6.80
CA LYS A 42 -7.08 -3.67 -6.24
C LYS A 42 -5.89 -4.49 -5.77
N LEU A 43 -4.69 -4.15 -6.27
CA LEU A 43 -3.46 -4.79 -5.86
C LEU A 43 -2.35 -3.77 -5.90
N ILE A 44 -1.53 -3.79 -4.84
CA ILE A 44 -0.28 -3.05 -4.78
C ILE A 44 0.87 -3.98 -4.43
N ALA A 45 2.07 -3.67 -4.92
CA ALA A 45 3.32 -4.25 -4.42
C ALA A 45 4.17 -3.18 -3.74
N VAL A 46 4.56 -3.45 -2.49
CA VAL A 46 5.45 -2.58 -1.73
C VAL A 46 6.90 -2.92 -2.09
N THR A 47 7.62 -1.94 -2.62
CA THR A 47 8.95 -2.07 -3.21
C THR A 47 9.88 -1.02 -2.64
N ASN A 48 10.02 -0.97 -1.32
CA ASN A 48 10.86 0.02 -0.64
C ASN A 48 12.30 0.01 -1.13
N TYR A 49 12.98 1.14 -0.95
CA TYR A 49 14.41 1.19 -1.15
C TYR A 49 15.12 0.29 -0.14
N TRP A 50 15.90 -0.65 -0.67
CA TRP A 50 16.72 -1.64 0.03
C TRP A 50 15.97 -2.77 0.73
N PHE A 51 15.11 -2.46 1.70
CA PHE A 51 14.44 -3.47 2.51
C PHE A 51 13.09 -3.00 3.05
N LEU A 52 12.27 -3.98 3.45
CA LEU A 52 11.06 -3.75 4.22
C LEU A 52 11.41 -3.65 5.71
N ALA A 53 10.81 -2.67 6.39
CA ALA A 53 10.92 -2.58 7.83
C ALA A 53 10.21 -3.78 8.49
N LYS A 54 10.58 -4.06 9.74
CA LYS A 54 9.94 -5.11 10.53
C LYS A 54 8.42 -4.85 10.63
N ASP A 55 7.63 -5.90 10.38
CA ASP A 55 6.16 -5.92 10.47
C ASP A 55 5.44 -4.89 9.56
N GLU A 56 6.13 -4.37 8.53
CA GLU A 56 5.63 -3.32 7.64
C GLU A 56 4.40 -3.76 6.84
N LEU A 57 4.47 -4.94 6.21
CA LEU A 57 3.38 -5.43 5.37
C LEU A 57 2.15 -5.79 6.20
N GLU A 58 2.37 -6.35 7.39
CA GLU A 58 1.34 -6.67 8.37
C GLU A 58 0.63 -5.41 8.85
N THR A 59 1.39 -4.35 9.14
CA THR A 59 0.85 -3.04 9.54
C THR A 59 -0.02 -2.43 8.45
N ILE A 60 0.48 -2.43 7.20
CA ILE A 60 -0.27 -1.90 6.05
C ILE A 60 -1.53 -2.73 5.80
N ARG A 61 -1.43 -4.07 5.81
CA ARG A 61 -2.57 -4.98 5.63
C ARG A 61 -3.63 -4.79 6.70
N LYS A 62 -3.24 -4.72 7.97
CA LYS A 62 -4.15 -4.45 9.09
C LYS A 62 -4.91 -3.15 8.84
N LYS A 63 -4.22 -2.12 8.35
CA LYS A 63 -4.83 -0.83 8.08
C LYS A 63 -5.85 -0.85 6.93
N PHE A 64 -5.61 -1.61 5.87
CA PHE A 64 -6.64 -1.87 4.85
C PHE A 64 -7.85 -2.60 5.44
N SER A 65 -7.64 -3.59 6.32
CA SER A 65 -8.73 -4.32 6.98
C SER A 65 -9.58 -3.43 7.89
N GLU A 66 -8.97 -2.49 8.62
CA GLU A 66 -9.69 -1.50 9.44
C GLU A 66 -10.60 -0.58 8.60
N LYS A 67 -10.29 -0.38 7.32
CA LYS A 67 -11.07 0.44 6.38
C LYS A 67 -12.02 -0.40 5.50
N GLU A 68 -12.18 -1.70 5.81
CA GLU A 68 -13.02 -2.64 5.07
C GLU A 68 -12.71 -2.71 3.56
N TYR A 69 -11.46 -2.41 3.19
CA TYR A 69 -11.03 -2.45 1.80
C TYR A 69 -10.55 -3.86 1.42
N ALA A 70 -11.34 -4.53 0.57
CA ALA A 70 -11.11 -5.88 0.07
C ALA A 70 -10.54 -5.90 -1.36
#